data_AF-A0A4Y2QPP1-F1
#
_entry.id   AF-A0A4Y2QPP1-F1
#
_cell.length_a   1.000
_cell.length_b   1.000
_cell.length_c   1.000
_cell.angle_alpha   90.00
_cell.angle_beta   90.00
_cell.angle_gamma   90.00
#
_symmetry.space_group_name_H-M   'P 1'
#
loop_
_entity.id
_entity.type
_entity.pdbx_description
1 polymer ?
#
loop_
_entity_poly.entity_id
_entity_poly.type
_entity_poly.pdbx_seq_one_letter_code
_entity_poly.pdbx_strand_id
1 'polypeptide(L)'
;MPSLREVQTPNFGVPKDEQYKVLLNASIAHVDSFNYVLREGLTHMIQSIPPLEMGLPNGDRVQVQLRNCYIEMPRVKRDTVAKTFKVYPAECRSRHVTYKGLFHLTTSWSLNGVIQDVVEKTIGEVPIMVKSQACNLDKLTPKQLVKVGEEENEFGGYFIINGLEKVIRLLIAQRRNYVSISFRLLYSIYISLFILHG
;
A
#
# COMPACT_ATOMS: atom_id res chain seq x y z
N MET A 1 -26.02 -17.05 20.09
CA MET A 1 -26.60 -15.78 20.57
C MET A 1 -25.56 -15.07 21.43
N PRO A 2 -25.37 -13.74 21.29
CA PRO A 2 -24.58 -12.99 22.26
C PRO A 2 -25.26 -13.11 23.64
N SER A 3 -24.49 -13.47 24.67
CA SER A 3 -24.97 -13.67 26.04
C SER A 3 -24.41 -12.57 26.93
N LEU A 4 -25.23 -11.98 27.78
CA LEU A 4 -24.83 -10.91 28.72
C LEU A 4 -23.93 -11.41 29.87
N ARG A 5 -23.62 -12.72 29.93
CA ARG A 5 -22.92 -13.35 31.05
C ARG A 5 -21.52 -12.80 31.30
N GLU A 6 -20.82 -12.39 30.26
CA GLU A 6 -19.42 -11.97 30.33
C GLU A 6 -19.23 -10.45 30.43
N VAL A 7 -20.31 -9.67 30.35
CA VAL A 7 -20.25 -8.20 30.31
C VAL A 7 -19.84 -7.61 31.66
N GLN A 8 -20.08 -8.34 32.76
CA GLN A 8 -19.77 -7.91 34.13
C GLN A 8 -18.45 -8.49 34.66
N THR A 9 -17.74 -9.33 33.90
CA THR A 9 -16.43 -9.84 34.33
C THR A 9 -15.36 -8.77 34.08
N PRO A 10 -14.33 -8.63 34.94
CA PRO A 10 -13.25 -7.65 34.73
C PRO A 10 -12.52 -7.80 33.38
N ASN A 11 -12.62 -8.99 32.79
CA ASN A 11 -11.99 -9.36 31.54
C ASN A 11 -12.96 -9.29 30.34
N PHE A 12 -14.19 -8.78 30.53
CA PHE A 12 -15.23 -8.56 29.51
C PHE A 12 -15.51 -9.76 28.58
N GLY A 13 -15.14 -10.98 29.00
CA GLY A 13 -15.06 -12.16 28.14
C GLY A 13 -14.00 -12.02 27.05
N VAL A 14 -12.75 -12.37 27.35
CA VAL A 14 -11.66 -12.42 26.35
C VAL A 14 -12.15 -13.24 25.15
N PRO A 15 -12.18 -12.66 23.93
CA PRO A 15 -12.54 -13.41 22.74
C PRO A 15 -11.65 -14.63 22.63
N LYS A 16 -12.24 -15.80 22.36
CA LYS A 16 -11.44 -17.01 22.17
C LYS A 16 -10.50 -16.80 20.99
N ASP A 17 -9.29 -17.36 21.03
CA ASP A 17 -8.30 -17.25 19.95
C ASP A 17 -8.87 -17.59 18.55
N GLU A 18 -9.88 -18.45 18.48
CA GLU A 18 -10.60 -18.78 17.25
C GLU A 18 -11.37 -17.60 16.64
N GLN A 19 -12.00 -16.75 17.45
CA GLN A 19 -12.77 -15.59 16.96
C GLN A 19 -11.83 -14.53 16.37
N TYR A 20 -10.65 -14.35 16.97
CA TYR A 20 -9.62 -13.45 16.45
C TYR A 20 -9.11 -13.90 15.07
N LYS A 21 -8.94 -15.21 14.85
CA LYS A 21 -8.55 -15.76 13.54
C LYS A 21 -9.57 -15.45 12.45
N VAL A 22 -10.87 -15.50 12.76
CA VAL A 22 -11.94 -15.18 11.79
C VAL A 22 -11.87 -13.71 11.37
N LEU A 23 -11.65 -12.80 12.31
CA LEU A 23 -11.48 -11.37 12.02
C LEU A 23 -10.24 -11.11 11.16
N LEU A 24 -9.11 -11.73 11.50
CA LEU A 24 -7.88 -11.60 10.74
C LEU A 24 -8.03 -12.10 9.30
N ASN A 25 -8.75 -13.21 9.09
CA ASN A 25 -9.01 -13.76 7.76
C ASN A 25 -9.81 -12.81 6.86
N ALA A 26 -10.58 -11.86 7.42
CA ALA A 26 -11.33 -10.89 6.63
C ALA A 26 -10.43 -9.80 6.01
N SER A 27 -9.31 -9.45 6.65
CA SER A 27 -8.38 -8.41 6.18
C SER A 27 -7.11 -8.95 5.52
N ILE A 28 -6.80 -10.25 5.70
CA ILE A 28 -5.53 -10.84 5.28
C ILE A 28 -5.21 -10.61 3.80
N ALA A 29 -6.21 -10.73 2.91
CA ALA A 29 -6.01 -10.51 1.48
C ALA A 29 -5.54 -9.08 1.15
N HIS A 30 -6.04 -8.08 1.90
CA HIS A 30 -5.60 -6.70 1.75
C HIS A 30 -4.17 -6.51 2.25
N VAL A 31 -3.89 -6.99 3.46
CA VAL A 31 -2.58 -6.85 4.12
C VAL A 31 -1.49 -7.57 3.30
N ASP A 32 -1.76 -8.79 2.86
CA ASP A 32 -0.82 -9.58 2.06
C ASP A 32 -0.57 -8.95 0.70
N SER A 33 -1.61 -8.42 0.05
CA SER A 33 -1.46 -7.72 -1.22
C SER A 33 -0.60 -6.45 -1.07
N PHE A 34 -0.78 -5.68 0.01
CA PHE A 34 0.04 -4.51 0.27
C PHE A 34 1.49 -4.89 0.61
N ASN A 35 1.69 -5.94 1.42
CA ASN A 35 3.02 -6.47 1.72
C ASN A 35 3.74 -6.98 0.45
N TYR A 36 3.01 -7.57 -0.49
CA TYR A 36 3.58 -7.94 -1.79
C TYR A 36 4.09 -6.71 -2.56
N VAL A 37 3.36 -5.60 -2.55
CA VAL A 37 3.83 -4.32 -3.13
C VAL A 37 5.14 -3.88 -2.48
N LEU A 38 5.21 -3.88 -1.15
CA LEU A 38 6.40 -3.46 -0.41
C LEU A 38 7.63 -4.33 -0.66
N ARG A 39 7.45 -5.65 -0.79
CA ARG A 39 8.56 -6.61 -0.95
C ARG A 39 9.05 -6.75 -2.38
N GLU A 40 8.13 -6.84 -3.33
CA GLU A 40 8.42 -7.24 -4.72
C GLU A 40 7.84 -6.27 -5.74
N GLY A 41 6.61 -5.77 -5.50
CA GLY A 41 5.90 -4.94 -6.47
C GLY A 41 6.63 -3.64 -6.81
N LEU A 42 7.24 -2.97 -5.83
CA LEU A 42 8.04 -1.76 -6.06
C LEU A 42 9.28 -2.05 -6.93
N THR A 43 9.95 -3.17 -6.71
CA THR A 43 11.10 -3.59 -7.52
C THR A 43 10.69 -3.87 -8.96
N HIS A 44 9.60 -4.61 -9.16
CA HIS A 44 9.07 -4.89 -10.49
C HIS A 44 8.58 -3.63 -11.22
N MET A 45 8.02 -2.65 -10.49
CA MET A 45 7.65 -1.35 -11.03
C MET A 45 8.87 -0.58 -11.54
N ILE A 46 9.98 -0.58 -10.81
CA ILE A 46 11.21 0.10 -11.25
C ILE A 46 11.78 -0.58 -12.50
N GLN A 47 11.77 -1.92 -12.55
CA GLN A 47 12.27 -2.70 -13.69
C GLN A 47 11.43 -2.53 -14.97
N SER A 48 10.14 -2.20 -14.83
CA SER A 48 9.25 -2.05 -15.98
C SER A 48 9.31 -0.66 -16.64
N ILE A 49 9.94 0.31 -15.97
CA ILE A 49 10.08 1.68 -16.50
C ILE A 49 11.41 1.78 -17.26
N PRO A 50 11.39 1.99 -18.59
CA PRO A 50 12.63 2.13 -19.36
C PRO A 50 13.37 3.44 -19.01
N PRO A 51 14.70 3.48 -19.17
CA PRO A 51 15.46 4.73 -19.03
C PRO A 51 14.96 5.82 -19.98
N LEU A 52 14.97 7.07 -19.53
CA LEU A 52 14.72 8.24 -20.36
C LEU A 52 16.03 8.65 -21.04
N GLU A 53 16.02 8.77 -22.37
CA GLU A 53 17.19 9.17 -23.16
C GLU A 53 16.94 10.52 -23.85
N MET A 54 17.93 11.41 -23.78
CA MET A 54 17.89 12.74 -24.35
C MET A 54 19.19 13.07 -25.06
N GLY A 55 19.12 13.45 -26.33
CA GLY A 55 20.25 14.01 -27.08
C GLY A 55 20.38 15.51 -26.86
N LEU A 56 21.60 15.99 -26.62
CA LEU A 56 21.92 17.40 -26.50
C LEU A 56 22.42 17.95 -27.86
N PRO A 57 22.29 19.28 -28.12
CA PRO A 57 22.73 19.88 -29.39
C PRO A 57 24.23 19.74 -29.68
N ASN A 58 25.05 19.51 -28.64
CA ASN A 58 26.48 19.27 -28.75
C ASN A 58 26.84 17.82 -29.12
N GLY A 59 25.85 16.95 -29.32
CA GLY A 59 26.04 15.54 -29.68
C GLY A 59 26.09 14.59 -28.48
N ASP A 60 26.10 15.11 -27.25
CA ASP A 60 26.08 14.29 -26.04
C ASP A 60 24.73 13.60 -25.82
N ARG A 61 24.76 12.44 -25.16
CA ARG A 61 23.57 11.69 -24.76
C ARG A 61 23.45 11.64 -23.25
N VAL A 62 22.35 12.16 -22.73
CA VAL A 62 21.99 12.05 -21.32
C VAL A 62 20.97 10.92 -21.18
N GLN A 63 21.20 10.02 -20.22
CA GLN A 63 20.23 8.98 -19.88
C GLN A 63 19.91 9.06 -18.38
N VAL A 64 18.63 9.01 -18.04
CA VAL A 64 18.14 8.97 -16.65
C VAL A 64 17.45 7.64 -16.41
N GLN A 65 17.84 6.94 -15.34
CA GLN A 65 17.34 5.62 -15.01
C GLN A 65 16.91 5.54 -13.55
N LEU A 66 15.75 4.92 -13.31
CA LEU A 66 15.30 4.55 -11.97
C LEU A 66 16.05 3.31 -11.50
N ARG A 67 16.61 3.35 -10.29
CA ARG A 67 17.46 2.28 -9.73
C ARG A 67 16.77 1.50 -8.63
N ASN A 68 16.15 2.21 -7.70
CA ASN A 68 15.51 1.61 -6.54
C ASN A 68 14.41 2.53 -6.01
N CYS A 69 13.45 1.99 -5.28
CA CYS A 69 12.51 2.78 -4.51
C CYS A 69 12.03 2.00 -3.28
N TYR A 70 11.70 2.72 -2.21
CA TYR A 70 11.19 2.12 -0.97
C TYR A 70 10.34 3.12 -0.19
N ILE A 71 9.44 2.60 0.65
CA ILE A 71 8.56 3.41 1.48
C ILE A 71 8.98 3.23 2.95
N GLU A 72 9.27 4.33 3.63
CA GLU A 72 9.58 4.33 5.06
C GLU A 72 8.31 4.19 5.91
N MET A 73 8.46 3.62 7.10
CA MET A 73 7.40 3.60 8.12
C MET A 73 7.00 5.03 8.54
N PRO A 74 5.72 5.28 8.90
CA PRO A 74 5.26 6.61 9.30
C PRO A 74 6.04 7.16 10.51
N ARG A 75 6.62 8.34 10.33
CA ARG A 75 7.41 9.02 11.36
C ARG A 75 7.19 10.53 11.35
N VAL A 76 7.41 11.18 12.48
CA VAL A 76 7.47 12.65 12.54
C VAL A 76 8.74 13.15 11.85
N LYS A 77 8.72 14.41 11.39
CA LYS A 77 9.91 15.04 10.79
C LYS A 77 11.04 15.09 11.83
N ARG A 78 12.29 14.94 11.36
CA ARG A 78 13.47 14.90 12.24
C ARG A 78 13.64 16.19 13.05
N ASP A 79 13.19 17.32 12.51
CA ASP A 79 13.28 18.63 13.17
C ASP A 79 12.17 18.89 14.20
N THR A 80 11.26 17.93 14.40
CA THR A 80 10.21 18.01 15.41
C THR A 80 10.71 17.46 16.75
N VAL A 81 10.55 18.25 17.83
CA VAL A 81 10.75 17.76 19.19
C VAL A 81 9.61 16.80 19.54
N ALA A 82 9.92 15.51 19.64
CA ALA A 82 8.95 14.46 19.94
C ALA A 82 9.53 13.41 20.90
N LYS A 83 8.68 12.84 21.77
CA LYS A 83 9.06 11.75 22.69
C LYS A 83 9.41 10.46 21.94
N THR A 84 8.79 10.24 20.79
CA THR A 84 9.04 9.13 19.86
C THR A 84 8.96 9.68 18.45
N PHE A 85 9.79 9.16 17.55
CA PHE A 85 9.69 9.50 16.14
C PHE A 85 8.65 8.68 15.39
N LYS A 86 8.21 7.54 15.95
CA LYS A 86 7.14 6.72 15.35
C LYS A 86 5.81 7.43 15.47
N VAL A 87 5.04 7.44 14.38
CA VAL A 87 3.64 7.88 14.37
C VAL A 87 2.76 6.64 14.41
N TYR A 88 1.81 6.59 15.32
CA TYR A 88 0.86 5.47 15.42
C TYR A 88 -0.48 5.81 14.74
N PRO A 89 -1.22 4.81 14.20
CA PRO A 89 -2.52 5.02 13.57
C PRO A 89 -3.52 5.81 14.45
N ALA A 90 -3.62 5.50 15.74
CA ALA A 90 -4.46 6.20 16.72
C ALA A 90 -4.19 7.72 16.78
N GLU A 91 -2.94 8.15 16.64
CA GLU A 91 -2.59 9.56 16.60
C GLU A 91 -3.13 10.23 15.33
N CYS A 92 -3.06 9.55 14.19
CA CYS A 92 -3.56 10.06 12.92
C CYS A 92 -5.09 10.20 12.92
N ARG A 93 -5.81 9.24 13.53
CA ARG A 93 -7.26 9.34 13.76
C ARG A 93 -7.59 10.59 14.57
N SER A 94 -6.96 10.71 15.74
CA SER A 94 -7.19 11.83 16.66
C SER A 94 -6.89 13.18 16.02
N ARG A 95 -5.81 13.28 15.24
CA ARG A 95 -5.37 14.51 14.59
C ARG A 95 -6.04 14.82 13.27
N HIS A 96 -6.93 13.94 12.77
CA HIS A 96 -7.61 14.12 11.48
C HIS A 96 -6.62 14.23 10.31
N VAL A 97 -5.51 13.49 10.37
CA VAL A 97 -4.47 13.45 9.34
C VAL A 97 -4.36 12.08 8.71
N THR A 98 -3.69 12.01 7.56
CA THR A 98 -3.42 10.75 6.87
C THR A 98 -2.24 10.01 7.49
N TYR A 99 -2.40 8.71 7.75
CA TYR A 99 -1.33 7.80 8.17
C TYR A 99 -0.47 7.43 6.95
N LYS A 100 0.71 8.04 6.83
CA LYS A 100 1.53 8.00 5.60
C LYS A 100 3.02 7.86 5.89
N GLY A 101 3.70 7.16 4.99
CA GLY A 101 5.15 6.95 4.98
C GLY A 101 5.81 7.76 3.88
N LEU A 102 7.11 8.08 4.04
CA LEU A 102 7.88 8.78 3.01
C LEU A 102 8.26 7.81 1.90
N PHE A 103 8.06 8.21 0.64
CA PHE A 103 8.44 7.42 -0.53
C PHE A 103 9.75 7.93 -1.12
N HIS A 104 10.77 7.08 -1.13
CA HIS A 104 12.10 7.38 -1.63
C HIS A 104 12.33 6.71 -2.98
N LEU A 105 12.96 7.45 -3.88
CA LEU A 105 13.35 7.01 -5.22
C LEU A 105 14.83 7.31 -5.43
N THR A 106 15.57 6.28 -5.82
CA THR A 106 16.97 6.39 -6.24
C THR A 106 17.01 6.44 -7.77
N THR A 107 17.59 7.51 -8.31
CA THR A 107 17.77 7.70 -9.75
C THR A 107 19.24 7.89 -10.07
N SER A 108 19.72 7.31 -11.17
CA SER A 108 21.04 7.62 -11.71
C SER A 108 20.90 8.36 -13.02
N TRP A 109 21.85 9.24 -13.32
CA TRP A 109 21.98 9.79 -14.66
C TRP A 109 23.38 9.54 -15.21
N SER A 110 23.46 9.36 -16.52
CA SER A 110 24.70 9.11 -17.25
C SER A 110 24.86 10.06 -18.42
N LEU A 111 26.12 10.36 -18.76
CA LEU A 111 26.52 11.12 -19.93
C LEU A 111 27.33 10.20 -20.83
N ASN A 112 26.89 10.01 -22.07
CA ASN A 112 27.53 9.13 -23.05
C ASN A 112 27.80 7.71 -22.51
N GLY A 113 26.87 7.18 -21.72
CA GLY A 113 26.96 5.85 -21.10
C GLY A 113 27.74 5.79 -19.79
N VAL A 114 28.42 6.86 -19.37
CA VAL A 114 29.16 6.92 -18.10
C VAL A 114 28.27 7.51 -17.01
N ILE A 115 27.99 6.73 -15.97
CA ILE A 115 27.20 7.19 -14.80
C ILE A 115 27.95 8.33 -14.12
N GLN A 116 27.27 9.47 -14.00
CA GLN A 116 27.83 10.68 -13.39
C GLN A 116 27.46 10.77 -11.91
N ASP A 117 26.20 10.45 -11.58
CA ASP A 117 25.73 10.51 -10.20
C ASP A 117 24.56 9.53 -9.96
N VAL A 118 24.38 9.20 -8.68
CA VAL A 118 23.26 8.42 -8.15
C VAL A 118 22.64 9.21 -7.00
N VAL A 119 21.43 9.71 -7.23
CA VAL A 119 20.73 10.58 -6.28
C VAL A 119 19.53 9.85 -5.71
N GLU A 120 19.43 9.82 -4.39
CA GLU A 120 18.21 9.42 -3.68
C GLU A 120 17.42 10.67 -3.28
N LYS A 121 16.12 10.69 -3.63
CA LYS A 121 15.21 11.75 -3.22
C LYS A 121 13.91 11.17 -2.67
N THR A 122 13.37 11.86 -1.67
CA THR A 122 11.98 11.68 -1.27
C THR A 122 11.08 12.33 -2.32
N ILE A 123 10.22 11.54 -2.96
CA ILE A 123 9.35 11.99 -4.07
C ILE A 123 7.89 12.21 -3.64
N GLY A 124 7.56 11.86 -2.41
CA GLY A 124 6.23 12.09 -1.87
C GLY A 124 5.94 11.27 -0.62
N GLU A 125 4.67 11.17 -0.30
CA GLU A 125 4.16 10.41 0.84
C GLU A 125 3.09 9.43 0.36
N VAL A 126 3.13 8.20 0.89
CA VAL A 126 2.20 7.13 0.52
C VAL A 126 1.41 6.71 1.75
N PRO A 127 0.06 6.66 1.70
CA PRO A 127 -0.74 6.11 2.78
C PRO A 127 -0.31 4.67 3.11
N ILE A 128 -0.14 4.38 4.40
CA ILE A 128 0.29 3.07 4.86
C ILE A 128 -0.91 2.27 5.34
N MET A 129 -1.02 1.02 4.88
CA MET A 129 -2.07 0.11 5.33
C MET A 129 -1.81 -0.32 6.78
N VAL A 130 -2.83 -0.19 7.63
CA VAL A 130 -2.77 -0.61 9.03
C VAL A 130 -2.51 -2.12 9.11
N LYS A 131 -1.62 -2.54 10.03
CA LYS A 131 -1.09 -3.92 10.19
C LYS A 131 -0.23 -4.48 9.04
N SER A 132 0.10 -3.69 8.01
CA SER A 132 1.12 -4.08 7.01
C SER A 132 2.55 -4.00 7.55
N GLN A 133 3.52 -4.55 6.82
CA GLN A 133 4.95 -4.53 7.19
C GLN A 133 5.55 -3.12 7.29
N ALA A 134 4.95 -2.12 6.65
CA ALA A 134 5.35 -0.72 6.78
C ALA A 134 4.62 0.02 7.91
N CYS A 135 3.69 -0.64 8.60
CA CYS A 135 2.95 -0.05 9.72
C CYS A 135 3.72 -0.22 11.04
N ASN A 136 3.65 0.80 11.91
CA ASN A 136 4.24 0.74 13.25
C ASN A 136 3.52 -0.24 14.21
N LEU A 137 2.38 -0.80 13.79
CA LEU A 137 1.65 -1.85 14.51
C LEU A 137 2.03 -3.28 14.05
N ASP A 138 2.91 -3.42 13.05
CA ASP A 138 3.41 -4.72 12.63
C ASP A 138 4.05 -5.45 13.82
N LYS A 139 3.69 -6.73 13.99
CA LYS A 139 4.21 -7.63 15.04
C LYS A 139 4.02 -7.17 16.50
N LEU A 140 3.26 -6.10 16.77
CA LEU A 140 2.94 -5.73 18.14
C LEU A 140 1.99 -6.76 18.77
N THR A 141 2.28 -7.13 20.01
CA THR A 141 1.40 -7.98 20.83
C THR A 141 0.14 -7.22 21.27
N PRO A 142 -0.97 -7.89 21.62
CA PRO A 142 -2.19 -7.23 22.11
C PRO A 142 -1.94 -6.24 23.25
N LYS A 143 -1.10 -6.60 24.22
CA LYS A 143 -0.71 -5.69 25.32
C LYS A 143 0.05 -4.45 24.83
N GLN A 144 0.85 -4.58 23.78
CA GLN A 144 1.56 -3.44 23.19
C GLN A 144 0.62 -2.56 22.36
N LEU A 145 -0.35 -3.13 21.66
CA LEU A 145 -1.40 -2.40 20.94
C LEU A 145 -2.18 -1.48 21.88
N VAL A 146 -2.67 -2.03 23.00
CA VAL A 146 -3.38 -1.25 24.03
C VAL A 146 -2.51 -0.12 24.59
N LYS A 147 -1.19 -0.38 24.81
CA LYS A 147 -0.26 0.65 25.30
C LYS A 147 -0.06 1.82 24.33
N VAL A 148 -0.23 1.61 23.03
CA VAL A 148 -0.11 2.66 22.01
C VAL A 148 -1.48 3.23 21.60
N GLY A 149 -2.55 2.88 22.32
CA GLY A 149 -3.89 3.44 22.13
C GLY A 149 -4.71 2.78 21.03
N GLU A 150 -4.38 1.55 20.64
CA GLU A 150 -5.12 0.75 19.65
C GLU A 150 -5.95 -0.35 20.34
N GLU A 151 -6.93 -0.93 19.63
CA GLU A 151 -7.63 -2.10 20.12
C GLU A 151 -6.70 -3.32 20.23
N GLU A 152 -6.95 -4.16 21.24
CA GLU A 152 -6.20 -5.42 21.45
C GLU A 152 -6.26 -6.36 20.24
N ASN A 153 -7.36 -6.31 19.49
CA ASN A 153 -7.67 -7.17 18.36
C ASN A 153 -7.66 -6.41 17.01
N GLU A 154 -6.85 -5.35 16.89
CA GLU A 154 -6.67 -4.60 15.64
C GLU A 154 -6.24 -5.53 14.48
N PHE A 155 -7.13 -5.65 13.49
CA PHE A 155 -7.00 -6.58 12.37
C PHE A 155 -6.47 -5.92 11.09
N GLY A 156 -6.48 -4.59 10.99
CA GLY A 156 -5.92 -3.82 9.88
C GLY A 156 -6.57 -4.08 8.51
N GLY A 157 -5.81 -3.83 7.43
CA GLY A 157 -6.30 -4.00 6.05
C GLY A 157 -6.99 -2.78 5.43
N TYR A 158 -6.93 -1.64 6.10
CA TYR A 158 -7.47 -0.36 5.63
C TYR A 158 -6.42 0.76 5.80
N PHE A 159 -6.76 1.95 5.29
CA PHE A 159 -5.94 3.15 5.33
C PHE A 159 -6.62 4.22 6.18
N ILE A 160 -5.85 5.06 6.86
CA ILE A 160 -6.36 6.25 7.53
C ILE A 160 -6.05 7.45 6.64
N ILE A 161 -7.08 8.07 6.08
CA ILE A 161 -6.99 9.23 5.19
C ILE A 161 -7.76 10.38 5.81
N ASN A 162 -7.07 11.46 6.17
CA ASN A 162 -7.65 12.62 6.87
C ASN A 162 -8.42 12.20 8.14
N GLY A 163 -7.86 11.28 8.92
CA GLY A 163 -8.48 10.69 10.11
C GLY A 163 -9.58 9.66 9.86
N LEU A 164 -10.02 9.48 8.60
CA LEU A 164 -11.07 8.53 8.25
C LEU A 164 -10.49 7.19 7.81
N GLU A 165 -11.08 6.11 8.30
CA GLU A 165 -10.75 4.76 7.86
C GLU A 165 -11.38 4.47 6.50
N LYS A 166 -10.54 4.05 5.55
CA LYS A 166 -10.94 3.76 4.17
C LYS A 166 -10.34 2.43 3.71
N VAL A 167 -11.17 1.58 3.14
CA VAL A 167 -10.75 0.30 2.56
C VAL A 167 -10.84 0.36 1.03
N ILE A 168 -9.88 -0.24 0.35
CA ILE A 168 -9.96 -0.44 -1.11
C ILE A 168 -10.85 -1.65 -1.34
N ARG A 169 -12.02 -1.44 -1.98
CA ARG A 169 -12.95 -2.53 -2.29
C ARG A 169 -12.33 -3.51 -3.28
N LEU A 170 -12.41 -4.81 -2.97
CA LEU A 170 -12.02 -5.86 -3.91
C LEU A 170 -12.94 -5.85 -5.14
N LEU A 171 -12.33 -5.91 -6.32
CA LEU A 171 -13.02 -5.97 -7.60
C LEU A 171 -12.83 -7.35 -8.23
N ILE A 172 -13.91 -7.88 -8.81
CA ILE A 172 -13.85 -9.11 -9.60
C ILE A 172 -13.36 -8.74 -11.00
N ALA A 173 -12.26 -9.35 -11.42
CA ALA A 173 -11.67 -9.17 -12.75
C ALA A 173 -11.64 -10.50 -13.51
N GLN A 174 -11.49 -10.42 -14.83
CA GLN A 174 -11.27 -11.60 -15.66
C GLN A 174 -9.98 -12.32 -15.24
N ARG A 175 -9.99 -13.65 -15.36
CA ARG A 175 -8.84 -14.47 -14.97
C ARG A 175 -7.64 -14.12 -15.84
N ARG A 176 -6.52 -13.75 -15.21
CA ARG A 176 -5.26 -13.49 -15.91
C ARG A 176 -4.72 -14.78 -16.53
N ASN A 177 -4.03 -14.65 -17.67
CA ASN A 177 -3.33 -15.75 -18.36
C ASN A 177 -4.24 -16.96 -18.68
N TYR A 178 -5.52 -16.69 -18.96
CA TYR A 178 -6.49 -17.71 -19.33
C TYR A 178 -7.28 -17.23 -20.54
N VAL A 179 -7.27 -18.01 -21.62
CA VAL A 179 -8.04 -17.69 -22.82
C VAL A 179 -9.52 -17.97 -22.54
N SER A 180 -10.32 -16.92 -22.42
CA SER A 180 -11.77 -17.03 -22.27
C SER A 180 -12.48 -16.75 -23.59
N ILE A 181 -13.40 -17.64 -23.98
CA ILE A 181 -14.31 -17.42 -25.10
C ILE A 181 -15.63 -16.89 -24.54
N SER A 182 -16.10 -15.74 -25.02
CA SER A 182 -17.39 -15.17 -24.62
C SER A 182 -18.21 -14.76 -25.83
N PHE A 183 -19.47 -15.18 -25.90
CA PHE A 183 -20.43 -14.71 -26.88
C PHE A 183 -21.22 -13.54 -26.31
N ARG A 184 -21.14 -12.37 -26.97
CA ARG A 184 -21.87 -11.16 -26.58
C ARG A 184 -22.70 -10.67 -27.76
N LEU A 185 -24.02 -10.64 -27.59
CA LEU A 185 -24.99 -10.28 -28.65
C LEU A 185 -24.75 -8.89 -29.26
N LEU A 186 -24.13 -7.96 -28.52
CA LEU A 186 -23.80 -6.62 -29.00
C LEU A 186 -22.76 -6.60 -30.13
N TYR A 187 -21.91 -7.62 -30.28
CA TYR A 187 -20.98 -7.71 -31.40
C TYR A 187 -21.66 -8.07 -32.72
N SER A 188 -22.85 -8.68 -32.67
CA SER A 188 -23.60 -9.07 -33.87
C SER A 188 -24.16 -7.86 -34.61
N ILE A 189 -24.57 -6.80 -33.89
CA ILE A 189 -25.16 -5.60 -34.49
C ILE A 189 -24.10 -4.78 -35.24
N TYR A 190 -22.88 -4.66 -34.71
CA TYR A 190 -21.80 -3.93 -35.37
C TYR A 190 -21.27 -4.63 -36.63
N ILE A 191 -21.20 -5.96 -36.64
CA ILE A 191 -20.81 -6.72 -37.83
C ILE A 191 -21.89 -6.63 -38.92
N SER A 192 -23.18 -6.68 -38.55
CA SER A 192 -24.27 -6.48 -39.51
C SER A 192 -24.30 -5.06 -40.10
N LEU A 193 -24.01 -4.02 -39.30
CA LEU A 193 -23.99 -2.64 -39.79
C LEU A 193 -22.84 -2.36 -40.77
N PHE A 194 -21.68 -3.00 -40.57
CA PHE A 194 -20.50 -2.86 -41.43
C PHE A 194 -20.64 -3.63 -42.75
N ILE A 195 -21.40 -4.73 -42.76
CA ILE A 195 -21.71 -5.52 -43.97
C ILE A 195 -22.81 -4.86 -44.82
N LEU A 196 -23.71 -4.06 -44.21
CA LEU A 196 -24.82 -3.40 -44.92
C LEU A 196 -24.47 -2.03 -45.55
N HIS A 197 -23.29 -1.47 -45.29
CA HIS A 197 -22.83 -0.18 -45.84
C HIS A 197 -21.53 -0.29 -46.68
N GLY A 198 -21.21 -1.50 -47.17
CA GLY A 198 -20.10 -1.77 -48.10
C GLY A 198 -20.58 -2.24 -49.45
#